data_AF-A0A7Y9GEY3-F1
#
_entry.id   AF-A0A7Y9GEY3-F1
#
_cell.length_a   1.000
_cell.length_b   1.000
_cell.length_c   1.000
_cell.angle_alpha   90.00
_cell.angle_beta   90.00
_cell.angle_gamma   90.00
#
_symmetry.space_group_name_H-M   'P 1'
#
loop_
_entity.id
_entity.type
_entity.pdbx_description
1 polymer ?
#
loop_
_entity_poly.entity_id
_entity_poly.type
_entity_poly.pdbx_seq_one_letter_code
_entity_poly.pdbx_strand_id
1 'polypeptide(L)'
;MSSDPVVIDGGERSCVRLLLELRGRIADLAPGTVVHLIAADPAAPIDLPAWCHLTGHAYLGPVDGAPTPTYALRVAADARPTSPESPWRPR
;
A
#
# COMPACT_ATOMS: atom_id res chain seq x y z
N MET A 1 -5.26 -11.48 -18.58
CA MET A 1 -4.33 -10.39 -18.90
C MET A 1 -3.45 -10.19 -17.67
N SER A 2 -2.18 -10.59 -17.74
CA SER A 2 -1.23 -10.32 -16.65
C SER A 2 -0.93 -8.83 -16.69
N SER A 3 -1.65 -8.06 -15.88
CA SER A 3 -1.30 -6.65 -15.68
C SER A 3 -0.09 -6.65 -14.77
N ASP A 4 1.05 -6.19 -15.29
CA ASP A 4 2.26 -6.09 -14.48
C ASP A 4 1.99 -5.21 -13.25
N PRO A 5 2.53 -5.57 -12.08
CA PRO A 5 2.28 -4.85 -10.84
C PRO A 5 2.85 -3.43 -10.94
N VAL A 6 2.10 -2.45 -10.44
CA VAL A 6 2.58 -1.08 -10.31
C VAL A 6 3.58 -1.03 -9.16
N VAL A 7 4.82 -0.65 -9.44
CA VAL A 7 5.87 -0.54 -8.42
C VAL A 7 5.88 0.86 -7.82
N ILE A 8 5.84 0.95 -6.49
CA ILE A 8 5.93 2.19 -5.73
C ILE A 8 7.14 2.10 -4.80
N ASP A 9 8.10 3.00 -5.01
CA ASP A 9 9.29 3.10 -4.16
C ASP A 9 9.04 4.01 -2.95
N GLY A 10 9.03 3.40 -1.77
CA GLY A 10 8.95 4.09 -0.48
C GLY A 10 10.27 4.55 0.09
N GLY A 11 11.40 4.01 -0.38
CA GLY A 11 12.74 4.26 0.15
C GLY A 11 12.87 4.03 1.66
N GLU A 12 13.74 4.80 2.31
CA GLU A 12 14.03 4.78 3.76
C GLU A 12 12.99 5.56 4.60
N ARG A 13 11.82 5.88 4.04
CA ARG A 13 10.82 6.70 4.73
C ARG A 13 10.14 5.90 5.82
N SER A 14 9.84 6.56 6.94
CA SER A 14 9.02 5.97 8.00
C SER A 14 7.62 5.61 7.47
N CYS A 15 7.08 4.52 8.00
CA CYS A 15 5.88 3.84 7.55
C CYS A 15 4.69 4.80 7.43
N VAL A 16 4.53 5.72 8.39
CA VAL A 16 3.47 6.73 8.39
C VAL A 16 3.52 7.63 7.14
N ARG A 17 4.70 8.14 6.77
CA ARG A 17 4.81 9.03 5.60
C ARG A 17 4.66 8.22 4.31
N LEU A 18 5.15 6.99 4.31
CA LEU A 18 4.96 6.06 3.20
C LEU A 18 3.47 5.77 2.95
N LEU A 19 2.69 5.53 3.99
CA LEU A 19 1.24 5.28 3.87
C LEU A 19 0.47 6.49 3.32
N LEU A 20 0.89 7.71 3.64
CA LEU A 20 0.30 8.94 3.07
C LEU A 20 0.57 9.06 1.57
N GLU A 21 1.82 8.81 1.14
CA GLU A 21 2.20 8.83 -0.27
C GLU A 21 1.52 7.68 -1.03
N LEU A 22 1.47 6.49 -0.44
CA LEU A 22 0.79 5.32 -0.97
C LEU A 22 -0.70 5.60 -1.20
N ARG A 23 -1.40 6.22 -0.23
CA ARG A 23 -2.80 6.62 -0.40
C ARG A 23 -2.99 7.52 -1.62
N GLY A 24 -2.14 8.54 -1.75
CA GLY A 24 -2.21 9.47 -2.88
C GLY A 24 -2.03 8.76 -4.21
N ARG A 25 -1.04 7.87 -4.31
CA ARG A 25 -0.76 7.11 -5.55
C ARG A 25 -1.83 6.07 -5.87
N ILE A 26 -2.41 5.42 -4.86
CA ILE A 26 -3.44 4.38 -5.06
C ILE A 26 -4.79 4.99 -5.46
N ALA A 27 -5.10 6.21 -5.03
CA ALA A 27 -6.38 6.86 -5.32
C ALA A 27 -6.69 6.97 -6.83
N ASP A 28 -5.65 7.05 -7.67
CA ASP A 28 -5.78 7.16 -9.12
C ASP A 28 -5.69 5.81 -9.86
N LEU A 29 -5.51 4.70 -9.14
CA LEU A 29 -5.37 3.37 -9.73
C LEU A 29 -6.74 2.69 -9.91
N ALA A 30 -6.87 1.93 -11.00
CA ALA A 30 -8.05 1.12 -11.24
C ALA A 30 -8.20 0.02 -10.16
N PRO A 31 -9.43 -0.27 -9.71
CA PRO A 31 -9.70 -1.43 -8.85
C PRO A 31 -9.16 -2.72 -9.47
N GLY A 32 -8.60 -3.60 -8.62
CA GLY A 32 -7.96 -4.84 -9.04
C GLY A 32 -6.47 -4.69 -9.39
N THR A 33 -5.95 -3.47 -9.50
CA THR A 33 -4.51 -3.23 -9.70
C THR A 33 -3.69 -3.81 -8.55
N VAL A 34 -2.65 -4.56 -8.86
CA VAL A 34 -1.67 -5.03 -7.87
C VAL A 34 -0.54 -4.01 -7.78
N VAL A 35 -0.22 -3.61 -6.55
CA VAL A 35 0.86 -2.68 -6.23
C VAL A 35 1.96 -3.43 -5.50
N HIS A 36 3.20 -3.26 -5.93
CA HIS A 36 4.40 -3.69 -5.22
C HIS A 36 5.04 -2.46 -4.55
N LEU A 37 4.95 -2.41 -3.23
CA LEU A 37 5.48 -1.33 -2.41
C LEU A 37 6.85 -1.72 -1.85
N ILE A 38 7.90 -1.02 -2.23
CA ILE A 38 9.21 -1.16 -1.61
C ILE A 38 9.22 -0.34 -0.32
N ALA A 39 9.49 -0.97 0.82
CA ALA A 39 9.48 -0.32 2.13
C ALA A 39 10.52 -0.92 3.06
N ALA A 40 11.57 -0.16 3.39
CA ALA A 40 12.64 -0.62 4.29
C ALA A 40 12.26 -0.55 5.78
N ASP A 41 11.17 0.12 6.14
CA ASP A 41 10.74 0.29 7.53
C ASP A 41 10.37 -1.07 8.16
N PRO A 42 10.98 -1.46 9.31
CA PRO A 42 10.66 -2.70 10.01
C PRO A 42 9.21 -2.78 10.52
N ALA A 43 8.48 -1.66 10.62
CA ALA A 43 7.06 -1.63 10.97
C ALA A 43 6.13 -1.97 9.78
N ALA A 44 6.62 -1.92 8.54
CA ALA A 44 5.80 -2.16 7.33
C ALA A 44 5.04 -3.50 7.34
N PRO A 45 5.62 -4.65 7.79
CA PRO A 45 4.90 -5.92 7.88
C PRO A 45 3.67 -5.89 8.80
N ILE A 46 3.61 -4.95 9.75
CA ILE A 46 2.52 -4.81 10.73
C ILE A 46 1.53 -3.74 10.27
N ASP A 47 2.05 -2.60 9.84
CA ASP A 47 1.24 -1.43 9.49
C ASP A 47 0.51 -1.57 8.15
N LEU A 48 1.12 -2.22 7.14
CA LEU A 48 0.50 -2.40 5.83
C LEU A 48 -0.76 -3.27 5.89
N PRO A 49 -0.76 -4.45 6.55
CA PRO A 49 -2.00 -5.21 6.74
C PRO A 49 -3.09 -4.41 7.47
N ALA A 50 -2.72 -3.68 8.52
CA ALA A 50 -3.67 -2.88 9.31
C ALA A 50 -4.28 -1.75 8.47
N TRP A 51 -3.45 -1.04 7.69
CA TRP A 51 -3.90 0.02 6.80
C TRP A 51 -4.78 -0.53 5.66
N CYS A 52 -4.39 -1.66 5.05
CA CYS A 52 -5.20 -2.32 4.04
C CYS A 52 -6.57 -2.71 4.60
N HIS A 53 -6.62 -3.30 5.79
CA HIS A 53 -7.87 -3.63 6.47
C HIS A 53 -8.75 -2.39 6.72
N LEU A 54 -8.15 -1.30 7.22
CA LEU A 54 -8.87 -0.06 7.52
C LEU A 54 -9.45 0.61 6.26
N THR A 55 -8.70 0.57 5.16
CA THR A 55 -9.07 1.18 3.87
C THR A 55 -9.88 0.25 2.98
N GLY A 56 -9.95 -1.04 3.28
CA GLY A 56 -10.62 -2.05 2.44
C GLY A 56 -9.77 -2.59 1.29
N HIS A 57 -8.50 -2.17 1.15
CA HIS A 57 -7.56 -2.79 0.23
C HIS A 57 -7.21 -4.22 0.68
N ALA A 58 -6.79 -5.06 -0.28
CA ALA A 58 -6.36 -6.41 0.05
C ALA A 58 -4.84 -6.49 0.17
N TYR A 59 -4.33 -6.74 1.36
CA TYR A 59 -2.92 -7.05 1.56
C TYR A 59 -2.61 -8.46 1.05
N LEU A 60 -1.59 -8.62 0.20
CA LEU A 60 -1.21 -9.88 -0.42
C LEU A 60 0.04 -10.52 0.21
N GLY A 61 0.77 -9.79 1.06
CA GLY A 61 1.97 -10.28 1.73
C GLY A 61 3.27 -9.71 1.17
N PRO A 62 4.42 -10.13 1.73
CA PRO A 62 5.73 -9.83 1.16
C PRO A 62 5.91 -10.50 -0.22
N VAL A 63 6.69 -9.87 -1.08
CA VAL A 63 7.06 -10.41 -2.40
C VAL A 63 8.36 -11.20 -2.25
N ASP A 64 8.27 -12.52 -2.42
CA ASP A 64 9.43 -13.42 -2.34
C ASP A 64 10.44 -13.15 -3.46
N GLY A 65 11.74 -13.20 -3.13
CA GLY A 65 12.83 -13.03 -4.09
C GLY A 65 13.05 -11.59 -4.56
N ALA A 66 12.34 -10.60 -4.01
CA ALA A 66 12.60 -9.20 -4.28
C ALA A 66 13.99 -8.78 -3.74
N PRO A 67 14.74 -7.93 -4.46
CA PRO A 67 16.07 -7.48 -4.02
C PRO A 67 16.03 -6.56 -2.80
N THR A 68 14.88 -5.93 -2.55
CA THR A 68 14.62 -5.05 -1.40
C THR A 68 13.29 -5.44 -0.77
N PRO A 69 13.08 -5.15 0.54
CA PRO A 69 11.82 -5.47 1.22
C PRO A 69 10.62 -4.88 0.47
N THR A 70 9.81 -5.76 -0.10
CA THR A 70 8.72 -5.40 -1.00
C THR A 70 7.45 -6.11 -0.56
N TYR A 71 6.33 -5.37 -0.58
CA TYR A 71 5.04 -5.85 -0.12
C TYR A 71 3.98 -5.65 -1.19
N ALA A 72 3.18 -6.67 -1.43
CA ALA A 72 2.11 -6.64 -2.42
C ALA A 72 0.76 -6.32 -1.77
N LEU A 73 -0.01 -5.48 -2.45
CA LEU A 73 -1.41 -5.21 -2.11
C LEU A 73 -2.24 -5.04 -3.38
N ARG A 74 -3.55 -5.21 -3.27
CA ARG A 74 -4.51 -5.03 -4.38
C ARG A 74 -5.48 -3.91 -4.06
N VAL A 75 -5.63 -3.01 -5.03
CA VAL A 75 -6.59 -1.90 -4.98
C VAL A 75 -8.01 -2.46 -5.00
N ALA A 76 -8.85 -1.96 -4.11
CA ALA A 76 -10.24 -2.41 -3.95
C ALA A 76 -11.16 -1.37 -4.59
N ALA A 77 -12.28 -1.82 -5.17
CA ALA A 77 -13.26 -0.94 -5.80
C ALA A 77 -13.95 -0.02 -4.78
N ASP A 78 -14.23 -0.56 -3.60
CA ASP A 78 -14.95 0.13 -2.53
C ASP A 78 -14.01 0.64 -1.43
N ALA A 79 -12.77 0.98 -1.80
CA ALA A 79 -11.78 1.45 -0.84
C ALA A 79 -12.29 2.72 -0.12
N ARG A 80 -12.26 2.69 1.21
CA ARG A 80 -12.71 3.80 2.05
C ARG A 80 -11.72 4.95 1.96
N PRO A 81 -12.15 6.16 1.54
CA PRO A 81 -11.27 7.31 1.56
C PRO A 81 -10.89 7.64 3.01
N THR A 82 -9.58 7.82 3.26
CA THR A 82 -9.07 8.27 4.56
C THR A 82 -8.72 9.75 4.52
N SER A 83 -8.84 10.44 5.65
CA SER A 83 -8.63 11.89 5.71
C SER A 83 -7.18 12.27 5.38
N PRO A 84 -6.92 13.38 4.63
CA PRO A 84 -5.58 13.87 4.32
C PRO A 84 -4.69 14.06 5.54
N GLU A 85 -5.27 14.54 6.63
CA GLU A 85 -4.58 14.88 7.88
C GLU A 85 -4.50 13.69 8.85
N SER A 86 -5.17 12.57 8.55
CA SER A 86 -5.23 11.39 9.41
C SER A 86 -5.56 10.15 8.55
N PRO A 87 -4.55 9.48 7.97
CA PRO A 87 -4.75 8.38 7.02
C PRO A 87 -5.29 7.10 7.67
N TRP A 88 -5.40 7.07 9.00
CA TRP A 88 -6.03 6.05 9.82
C TRP A 88 -7.46 6.39 10.25
N ARG A 89 -7.99 7.57 9.89
CA ARG A 89 -9.39 7.93 10.16
C ARG A 89 -10.22 7.79 8.88
N PRO A 90 -11.29 6.96 8.89
CA PRO A 90 -12.29 6.99 7.84
C PRO A 90 -12.88 8.40 7.73
N ARG A 91 -13.14 8.85 6.50
CA ARG A 91 -13.90 10.08 6.25
C ARG A 91 -15.39 9.83 6.35
#